data_AF-A0A534AIX9-F1
#
_entry.id   AF-A0A534AIX9-F1
#
_cell.length_a   1.000
_cell.length_b   1.000
_cell.length_c   1.000
_cell.angle_alpha   90.00
_cell.angle_beta   90.00
_cell.angle_gamma   90.00
#
_symmetry.space_group_name_H-M   'P 1'
#
loop_
_entity.id
_entity.type
_entity.pdbx_description
1 polymer ?
#
loop_
_entity_poly.entity_id
_entity_poly.type
_entity_poly.pdbx_seq_one_letter_code
_entity_poly.pdbx_strand_id
1 'polypeptide(L)'
;MHQLEQHREQQHRLPAPVAMLLLAVLLKLVQGVPPSLQRGAHVVYEFFRRAVTYPLLFAIGVAMTPWDRLAAAFAPRNLLTIVATVVTLVITGFFVGRWIRLFPIDTAIVIACRAGQGGTGDVAILTAANRMQLMPFAQIATRIGGAITVTLTLLALAHQG
;
A
#
# COMPACT_ATOMS: atom_id res chain seq x y z
N MET A 1 0.77 -38.37 7.63
CA MET A 1 -0.48 -37.82 7.06
C MET A 1 -0.69 -36.32 7.35
N HIS A 2 -0.09 -35.73 8.40
CA HIS A 2 -0.14 -34.28 8.65
C HIS A 2 0.59 -33.39 7.62
N GLN A 3 1.59 -33.90 6.89
CA GLN A 3 2.32 -33.09 5.89
C GLN A 3 1.61 -32.96 4.53
N LEU A 4 0.68 -33.88 4.21
CA LEU A 4 -0.06 -33.82 2.94
C LEU A 4 -1.24 -32.84 2.99
N GLU A 5 -1.71 -32.48 4.18
CA GLU A 5 -2.74 -31.44 4.38
C GLU A 5 -2.15 -30.02 4.31
N GLN A 6 -0.90 -29.83 4.75
CA GLN A 6 -0.22 -28.52 4.65
C GLN A 6 0.02 -28.09 3.19
N HIS A 7 0.21 -29.05 2.27
CA HIS A 7 0.36 -28.75 0.85
C HIS A 7 -0.98 -28.40 0.15
N ARG A 8 -2.13 -28.82 0.68
CA ARG A 8 -3.45 -28.49 0.10
C ARG A 8 -3.97 -27.10 0.51
N GLU A 9 -3.52 -26.57 1.64
CA GLU A 9 -3.90 -25.22 2.12
C GLU A 9 -3.14 -24.08 1.44
N GLN A 10 -2.04 -24.36 0.72
CA GLN A 10 -1.27 -23.31 0.02
C GLN A 10 -1.88 -22.90 -1.33
N GLN A 11 -2.86 -23.64 -1.85
CA GLN A 11 -3.37 -23.44 -3.22
C GLN A 11 -4.43 -22.32 -3.34
N HIS A 12 -4.85 -21.68 -2.25
CA HIS A 12 -5.88 -20.62 -2.28
C HIS A 12 -5.63 -19.43 -1.33
N ARG A 13 -4.37 -19.15 -0.97
CA ARG A 13 -4.04 -17.98 -0.14
C ARG A 13 -3.90 -16.72 -0.97
N LEU A 14 -5.01 -16.28 -1.59
CA LEU A 14 -5.16 -14.87 -1.90
C LEU A 14 -4.97 -14.10 -0.58
N PRO A 15 -4.13 -13.05 -0.53
CA PRO A 15 -3.94 -12.27 0.68
C PRO A 15 -5.31 -11.87 1.23
N ALA A 16 -5.58 -12.08 2.53
CA ALA A 16 -6.91 -11.85 3.11
C ALA A 16 -7.56 -10.50 2.71
N PRO A 17 -6.82 -9.38 2.59
CA PRO A 17 -7.37 -8.13 2.07
C PRO A 17 -7.81 -8.20 0.59
N VAL A 18 -7.10 -8.94 -0.24
CA VAL A 18 -7.41 -9.11 -1.67
C VAL A 18 -8.66 -9.97 -1.85
N ALA A 19 -8.79 -11.06 -1.09
CA ALA A 19 -9.99 -11.89 -1.09
C ALA A 19 -11.22 -11.11 -0.61
N MET A 20 -11.06 -10.29 0.44
CA MET A 20 -12.11 -9.39 0.93
C MET A 20 -12.52 -8.37 -0.13
N LEU A 21 -11.57 -7.72 -0.81
CA LEU A 21 -11.85 -6.73 -1.85
C LEU A 21 -12.59 -7.35 -3.04
N LEU A 22 -12.13 -8.52 -3.53
CA LEU A 22 -12.79 -9.22 -4.63
C LEU A 22 -14.23 -9.60 -4.29
N LEU A 23 -14.45 -10.14 -3.09
CA LEU A 23 -15.79 -10.51 -2.62
C LEU A 23 -16.69 -9.27 -2.48
N ALA A 24 -16.18 -8.17 -1.92
CA ALA A 24 -16.93 -6.93 -1.78
C ALA A 24 -17.34 -6.33 -3.13
N VAL A 25 -16.46 -6.38 -4.13
CA VAL A 25 -16.75 -5.92 -5.50
C VAL A 25 -17.79 -6.82 -6.16
N LEU A 26 -17.66 -8.15 -6.05
CA LEU A 26 -18.63 -9.12 -6.56
C LEU A 26 -20.03 -8.89 -5.97
N LEU A 27 -20.14 -8.76 -4.66
CA LEU A 27 -21.41 -8.49 -3.98
C LEU A 27 -22.03 -7.16 -4.41
N LYS A 28 -21.21 -6.14 -4.69
CA LYS A 28 -21.67 -4.84 -5.17
C LYS A 28 -22.14 -4.89 -6.63
N LEU A 29 -21.48 -5.67 -7.48
CA LEU A 29 -21.88 -5.87 -8.89
C LEU A 29 -23.21 -6.62 -9.02
N VAL A 30 -23.48 -7.57 -8.12
CA VAL A 30 -24.74 -8.32 -8.08
C VAL A 30 -25.88 -7.50 -7.44
N GLN A 31 -25.62 -6.24 -7.02
CA GLN A 31 -26.54 -5.40 -6.25
C GLN A 31 -27.06 -6.07 -4.95
N GLY A 32 -26.32 -7.06 -4.43
CA GLY A 32 -26.73 -7.86 -3.27
C GLY A 32 -26.65 -7.09 -1.94
N VAL A 33 -26.23 -5.82 -1.95
CA VAL A 33 -26.03 -5.01 -0.75
C VAL A 33 -27.04 -3.86 -0.71
N PRO A 34 -28.02 -3.87 0.23
CA PRO A 34 -29.04 -2.84 0.31
C PRO A 34 -28.44 -1.45 0.63
N PRO A 35 -29.05 -0.36 0.14
CA PRO A 35 -28.50 1.00 0.27
C PRO A 35 -28.47 1.54 1.71
N SER A 36 -29.20 0.93 2.64
CA SER A 36 -29.08 1.20 4.08
C SER A 36 -27.77 0.67 4.66
N LEU A 37 -27.35 -0.53 4.26
CA LEU A 37 -26.14 -1.18 4.74
C LEU A 37 -24.88 -0.48 4.21
N GLN A 38 -24.90 0.00 2.96
CA GLN A 38 -23.79 0.78 2.39
C GLN A 38 -23.58 2.10 3.15
N ARG A 39 -24.66 2.78 3.55
CA ARG A 39 -24.59 4.01 4.36
C ARG A 39 -24.04 3.72 5.76
N GLY A 40 -24.50 2.64 6.41
CA GLY A 40 -23.96 2.21 7.71
C GLY A 40 -22.46 1.91 7.65
N ALA A 41 -22.02 1.16 6.64
CA ALA A 41 -20.61 0.88 6.41
C ALA A 41 -19.78 2.16 6.18
N HIS A 42 -20.33 3.14 5.45
CA HIS A 42 -19.66 4.42 5.22
C HIS A 42 -19.51 5.24 6.51
N VAL A 43 -20.51 5.22 7.41
CA VAL A 43 -20.42 5.89 8.72
C VAL A 43 -19.35 5.25 9.60
N VAL A 44 -19.33 3.93 9.67
CA VAL A 44 -18.30 3.19 10.43
C VAL A 44 -16.91 3.45 9.85
N TYR A 45 -16.78 3.47 8.51
CA TYR A 45 -15.53 3.81 7.82
C TYR A 45 -15.05 5.23 8.19
N GLU A 46 -15.93 6.23 8.13
CA GLU A 46 -15.57 7.61 8.50
C GLU A 46 -15.19 7.75 9.98
N PHE A 47 -15.86 7.02 10.87
CA PHE A 47 -15.51 6.98 12.30
C PHE A 47 -14.11 6.40 12.52
N PHE A 48 -13.81 5.22 11.98
CA PHE A 48 -12.49 4.61 12.09
C PHE A 48 -11.39 5.47 11.45
N ARG A 49 -11.70 6.09 10.30
CA ARG A 49 -10.76 6.98 9.63
C ARG A 49 -10.42 8.21 10.49
N ARG A 50 -11.41 8.84 11.13
CA ARG A 50 -11.19 10.06 11.93
C ARG A 50 -10.64 9.77 13.32
N ALA A 51 -11.20 8.78 14.02
CA ALA A 51 -10.90 8.54 15.43
C ALA A 51 -9.74 7.57 15.64
N VAL A 52 -9.60 6.53 14.80
CA VAL A 52 -8.69 5.41 15.07
C VAL A 52 -7.39 5.50 14.26
N THR A 53 -7.41 6.12 13.08
CA THR A 53 -6.24 6.14 12.19
C THR A 53 -5.04 6.85 12.81
N TYR A 54 -5.20 8.04 13.40
CA TYR A 54 -4.08 8.77 13.99
C TYR A 54 -3.48 8.06 15.22
N PRO A 55 -4.28 7.59 16.20
CA PRO A 55 -3.74 6.79 17.31
C PRO A 55 -3.08 5.51 16.85
N LEU A 56 -3.64 4.83 15.84
CA LEU A 56 -3.07 3.59 15.30
C LEU A 56 -1.73 3.84 14.61
N LEU A 57 -1.62 4.88 13.79
CA LEU A 57 -0.36 5.28 13.15
C LEU A 57 0.71 5.63 14.20
N PHE A 58 0.32 6.34 15.26
CA PHE A 58 1.22 6.66 16.37
C PHE A 58 1.68 5.39 17.11
N ALA A 59 0.75 4.49 17.45
CA ALA A 59 1.07 3.24 18.15
C ALA A 59 1.99 2.33 17.33
N ILE A 60 1.72 2.17 16.03
CA ILE A 60 2.59 1.41 15.12
C ILE A 60 3.96 2.09 15.01
N GLY A 61 4.00 3.43 14.90
CA GLY A 61 5.24 4.20 14.85
C GLY A 61 6.11 4.00 16.08
N VAL A 62 5.53 3.98 17.28
CA VAL A 62 6.29 3.80 18.53
C VAL A 62 6.70 2.33 18.75
N ALA A 63 5.81 1.38 18.45
CA ALA A 63 6.01 -0.03 18.79
C ALA A 63 6.85 -0.82 17.77
N MET A 64 6.76 -0.48 16.47
CA MET A 64 7.38 -1.27 15.40
C MET A 64 8.63 -0.61 14.80
N THR A 65 8.94 0.64 15.15
CA THR A 65 10.10 1.34 14.57
C THR A 65 11.39 0.96 15.31
N PRO A 66 12.39 0.38 14.63
CA PRO A 66 13.71 0.17 15.22
C PRO A 66 14.43 1.52 15.35
N TRP A 67 14.41 2.09 16.56
CA TRP A 67 14.95 3.42 16.87
C TRP A 67 16.44 3.57 16.53
N ASP A 68 17.24 2.51 16.69
CA ASP A 68 18.66 2.51 16.32
C ASP A 68 18.87 2.67 14.80
N ARG A 69 18.06 1.97 14.01
CA ARG A 69 18.10 2.05 12.53
C ARG A 69 17.59 3.40 12.04
N LEU A 70 16.60 3.96 12.73
CA LEU A 70 16.08 5.29 12.43
C LEU A 70 17.16 6.36 12.68
N ALA A 71 17.86 6.30 13.81
CA ALA A 71 18.98 7.18 14.10
C ALA A 71 20.09 7.08 13.02
N ALA A 72 20.42 5.86 12.58
CA ALA A 72 21.38 5.63 11.50
C ALA A 72 20.89 6.14 10.13
N ALA A 73 19.58 6.21 9.89
CA ALA A 73 19.00 6.75 8.66
C ALA A 73 19.21 8.28 8.53
N PHE A 74 19.40 9.00 9.64
CA PHE A 74 19.73 10.43 9.64
C PHE A 74 21.17 10.73 9.22
N ALA A 75 22.02 9.72 9.01
CA ALA A 75 23.32 9.93 8.40
C ALA A 75 23.15 10.59 7.02
N PRO A 76 23.93 11.65 6.68
CA PRO A 76 23.69 12.48 5.51
C PRO A 76 23.68 11.69 4.19
N ARG A 77 24.49 10.64 4.08
CA ARG A 77 24.51 9.74 2.92
C ARG A 77 23.20 8.97 2.74
N ASN A 78 22.66 8.43 3.84
CA ASN A 78 21.42 7.66 3.81
C ASN A 78 20.22 8.57 3.53
N LEU A 79 20.18 9.73 4.20
CA LEU A 79 19.13 10.72 4.01
C LEU A 79 19.08 11.22 2.56
N LEU A 80 20.23 11.53 1.95
CA LEU A 80 20.30 11.92 0.55
C LEU A 80 19.75 10.83 -0.37
N THR A 81 20.09 9.56 -0.12
CA THR A 81 19.62 8.43 -0.92
C THR A 81 18.10 8.25 -0.79
N ILE A 82 17.55 8.38 0.42
CA ILE A 82 16.11 8.30 0.67
C ILE A 82 15.37 9.41 -0.07
N VAL A 83 15.80 10.67 0.12
CA VAL A 83 15.17 11.82 -0.53
C VAL A 83 15.27 11.70 -2.04
N ALA A 84 16.44 11.36 -2.59
CA ALA A 84 16.62 11.17 -4.03
C ALA A 84 15.70 10.09 -4.59
N THR A 85 15.53 8.97 -3.89
CA THR A 85 14.67 7.86 -4.33
C THR A 85 13.20 8.28 -4.33
N VAL A 86 12.73 8.93 -3.26
CA VAL A 86 11.34 9.41 -3.16
C VAL A 86 11.05 10.46 -4.23
N VAL A 87 11.94 11.44 -4.41
CA VAL A 87 11.81 12.47 -5.43
C VAL A 87 11.78 11.86 -6.83
N THR A 88 12.65 10.88 -7.10
CA THR A 88 12.68 10.17 -8.40
C THR A 88 11.36 9.45 -8.66
N LEU A 89 10.79 8.78 -7.66
CA LEU A 89 9.48 8.12 -7.78
C LEU A 89 8.35 9.11 -8.06
N VAL A 90 8.31 10.23 -7.33
CA VAL A 90 7.29 11.27 -7.50
C VAL A 90 7.38 11.91 -8.89
N ILE A 91 8.59 12.29 -9.33
CA ILE A 91 8.83 12.88 -10.65
C ILE A 91 8.43 11.89 -11.74
N THR A 92 8.88 10.65 -11.65
CA THR A 92 8.54 9.61 -12.63
C THR A 92 7.03 9.37 -12.69
N GLY A 93 6.36 9.28 -11.53
CA GLY A 93 4.91 9.14 -11.44
C GLY A 93 4.16 10.32 -12.07
N PHE A 94 4.66 11.55 -11.89
CA PHE A 94 4.08 12.75 -12.49
C PHE A 94 4.21 12.75 -14.02
N PHE A 95 5.40 12.48 -14.55
CA PHE A 95 5.66 12.48 -15.99
C PHE A 95 4.95 11.33 -16.71
N VAL A 96 5.06 10.11 -16.17
CA VAL A 96 4.38 8.93 -16.74
C VAL A 96 2.87 9.12 -16.67
N GLY A 97 2.34 9.59 -15.54
CA GLY A 97 0.92 9.92 -15.38
C GLY A 97 0.41 10.92 -16.42
N ARG A 98 1.21 11.96 -16.70
CA ARG A 98 0.90 12.95 -17.74
C ARG A 98 0.89 12.34 -19.14
N TRP A 99 1.78 11.37 -19.41
CA TRP A 99 1.90 10.73 -20.72
C TRP A 99 0.71 9.82 -21.04
N ILE A 100 0.23 9.08 -20.03
CA ILE A 100 -0.95 8.20 -20.13
C ILE A 100 -2.29 8.94 -19.97
N ARG A 101 -2.29 10.29 -19.96
CA ARG A 101 -3.47 11.15 -19.75
C ARG A 101 -4.22 10.91 -18.43
N LEU A 102 -3.53 10.44 -17.39
CA LEU A 102 -4.08 10.41 -16.03
C LEU A 102 -3.85 11.76 -15.33
N PHE A 103 -4.57 11.98 -14.22
CA PHE A 103 -4.31 13.13 -13.34
C PHE A 103 -2.89 13.00 -12.75
N PRO A 104 -1.94 13.87 -13.15
CA PRO A 104 -0.53 13.64 -12.87
C PRO A 104 -0.19 13.77 -11.38
N ILE A 105 -0.94 14.61 -10.65
CA ILE A 105 -0.80 14.77 -9.20
C ILE A 105 -1.30 13.53 -8.45
N ASP A 106 -2.49 13.02 -8.78
CA ASP A 106 -3.04 11.83 -8.13
C ASP A 106 -2.19 10.59 -8.45
N THR A 107 -1.65 10.51 -9.66
CA THR A 107 -0.71 9.44 -10.06
C THR A 107 0.61 9.55 -9.28
N ALA A 108 1.16 10.75 -9.13
CA ALA A 108 2.37 10.96 -8.35
C ALA A 108 2.18 10.57 -6.87
N ILE A 109 1.02 10.86 -6.27
CA ILE A 109 0.68 10.47 -4.89
C ILE A 109 0.60 8.94 -4.78
N VAL A 110 -0.10 8.27 -5.70
CA VAL A 110 -0.22 6.80 -5.70
C VAL A 110 1.14 6.13 -5.89
N ILE A 111 2.03 6.69 -6.72
CA ILE A 111 3.40 6.17 -6.89
C ILE A 111 4.26 6.47 -5.65
N ALA A 112 4.10 7.62 -5.01
CA ALA A 112 4.79 7.95 -3.77
C ALA A 112 4.47 6.96 -2.64
N CYS A 113 3.25 6.42 -2.59
CA CYS A 113 2.85 5.37 -1.66
C CYS A 113 3.79 4.14 -1.70
N ARG A 114 4.39 3.82 -2.86
CA ARG A 114 5.37 2.73 -2.98
C ARG A 114 6.65 2.94 -2.17
N ALA A 115 7.00 4.19 -1.85
CA ALA A 115 8.16 4.48 -1.00
C ALA A 115 7.85 4.29 0.49
N GLY A 116 6.57 4.16 0.85
CA GLY A 116 6.11 3.95 2.22
C GLY A 116 6.19 2.48 2.66
N GLN A 117 5.98 2.28 3.96
CA GLN A 117 5.94 0.96 4.57
C GLN A 117 4.62 0.24 4.23
N GLY A 118 4.52 -0.33 3.03
CA GLY A 118 3.36 -1.12 2.58
C GLY A 118 2.02 -0.40 2.80
N GLY A 119 0.97 -1.17 3.13
CA GLY A 119 -0.38 -0.61 3.35
C GLY A 119 -0.48 0.41 4.49
N THR A 120 0.41 0.36 5.50
CA THR A 120 0.45 1.36 6.57
C THR A 120 1.02 2.70 6.07
N GLY A 121 2.04 2.64 5.21
CA GLY A 121 2.60 3.82 4.54
C GLY A 121 1.60 4.43 3.56
N ASP A 122 0.87 3.59 2.81
CA ASP A 122 -0.19 4.04 1.90
C ASP A 122 -1.22 4.90 2.65
N VAL A 123 -1.70 4.43 3.82
CA VAL A 123 -2.68 5.16 4.64
C VAL A 123 -2.09 6.48 5.15
N ALA A 124 -0.85 6.49 5.64
CA ALA A 124 -0.20 7.70 6.14
C ALA A 124 -0.06 8.76 5.04
N ILE A 125 0.43 8.38 3.86
CA ILE A 125 0.65 9.29 2.72
C ILE A 125 -0.67 9.82 2.18
N LEU A 126 -1.68 8.96 1.99
CA LEU A 126 -2.99 9.39 1.47
C LEU A 126 -3.77 10.23 2.47
N THR A 127 -3.58 9.99 3.76
CA THR A 127 -4.14 10.85 4.82
C THR A 127 -3.48 12.22 4.79
N ALA A 128 -2.15 12.29 4.69
CA ALA A 128 -1.41 13.55 4.58
C ALA A 128 -1.77 14.34 3.30
N ALA A 129 -2.04 13.63 2.20
CA ALA A 129 -2.46 14.24 0.93
C ALA A 129 -3.96 14.57 0.86
N ASN A 130 -4.76 14.24 1.88
CA ASN A 130 -6.23 14.35 1.87
C ASN A 130 -6.88 13.67 0.64
N ARG A 131 -6.42 12.46 0.33
CA ARG A 131 -6.71 11.70 -0.90
C ARG A 131 -7.03 10.23 -0.62
N MET A 132 -7.68 9.94 0.51
CA MET A 132 -8.04 8.58 0.94
C MET A 132 -8.94 7.81 -0.04
N GLN A 133 -9.60 8.48 -0.99
CA GLN A 133 -10.35 7.84 -2.07
C GLN A 133 -9.45 7.01 -3.01
N LEU A 134 -8.14 7.31 -3.07
CA LEU A 134 -7.16 6.58 -3.88
C LEU A 134 -6.58 5.34 -3.19
N MET A 135 -7.03 5.01 -1.97
CA MET A 135 -6.51 3.88 -1.19
C MET A 135 -6.55 2.52 -1.92
N PRO A 136 -7.63 2.15 -2.65
CA PRO A 136 -7.63 0.91 -3.42
C PRO A 136 -6.55 0.88 -4.52
N PHE A 137 -6.31 2.02 -5.19
CA PHE A 137 -5.29 2.13 -6.24
C PHE A 137 -3.87 2.07 -5.66
N ALA A 138 -3.64 2.75 -4.54
CA ALA A 138 -2.36 2.68 -3.82
C ALA A 138 -2.05 1.25 -3.37
N GLN A 139 -3.03 0.54 -2.79
CA GLN A 139 -2.84 -0.84 -2.37
C GLN A 139 -2.47 -1.77 -3.52
N ILE A 140 -3.13 -1.63 -4.67
CA ILE A 140 -2.82 -2.42 -5.88
C ILE A 140 -1.41 -2.06 -6.37
N ALA A 141 -1.09 -0.77 -6.49
CA ALA A 141 0.21 -0.30 -6.97
C ALA A 141 1.36 -0.76 -6.07
N THR A 142 1.19 -0.70 -4.75
CA THR A 142 2.17 -1.15 -3.77
C THR A 142 2.39 -2.67 -3.84
N ARG A 143 1.33 -3.46 -4.03
CA ARG A 143 1.44 -4.93 -4.12
C ARG A 143 2.06 -5.40 -5.42
N ILE A 144 1.55 -4.94 -6.56
CA ILE A 144 2.06 -5.33 -7.89
C ILE A 144 3.48 -4.80 -8.08
N GLY A 145 3.71 -3.52 -7.78
CA GLY A 145 5.03 -2.91 -7.87
C GLY A 145 6.04 -3.58 -6.94
N GLY A 146 5.62 -3.98 -5.74
CA GLY A 146 6.45 -4.75 -4.81
C GLY A 146 6.86 -6.11 -5.37
N ALA A 147 5.90 -6.88 -5.91
CA ALA A 147 6.19 -8.17 -6.55
C ALA A 147 7.19 -8.01 -7.71
N ILE A 148 6.99 -7.03 -8.59
CA ILE A 148 7.90 -6.73 -9.70
C ILE A 148 9.30 -6.38 -9.19
N THR A 149 9.40 -5.51 -8.18
CA THR A 149 10.70 -5.07 -7.63
C THR A 149 11.46 -6.28 -7.09
N VAL A 150 10.80 -7.16 -6.33
CA VAL A 150 11.41 -8.36 -5.74
C VAL A 150 11.84 -9.34 -6.83
N THR A 151 10.97 -9.65 -7.80
CA THR A 151 11.31 -10.56 -8.90
C THR A 151 12.50 -10.07 -9.70
N LEU A 152 12.55 -8.78 -10.04
CA LEU A 152 13.69 -8.19 -10.75
C LEU A 152 14.96 -8.21 -9.91
N THR A 153 14.87 -7.93 -8.61
CA THR A 153 16.02 -7.98 -7.70
C THR A 153 16.60 -9.39 -7.60
N LEU A 154 15.74 -10.40 -7.48
CA LEU A 154 16.15 -11.81 -7.43
C LEU A 154 16.78 -12.26 -8.75
N LEU A 155 16.21 -11.87 -9.90
CA LEU A 155 16.80 -12.14 -11.22
C LEU A 155 18.17 -11.48 -11.37
N ALA A 156 18.30 -10.21 -10.97
CA ALA A 156 19.56 -9.48 -11.06
C ALA A 156 20.63 -10.08 -10.14
N LEU A 157 20.24 -10.59 -8.97
CA LEU A 157 21.16 -11.27 -8.05
C LEU A 157 21.56 -12.66 -8.57
N ALA A 158 20.62 -13.41 -9.15
CA ALA A 158 20.89 -14.72 -9.74
C ALA A 158 21.85 -14.65 -10.95
N HIS A 159 21.90 -13.51 -11.65
CA HIS A 159 22.85 -13.29 -12.74
C HIS A 159 24.24 -12.83 -12.25
N GLN A 160 24.39 -12.46 -10.98
CA GLN A 160 25.66 -12.08 -10.36
C GLN A 160 26.30 -13.21 -9.52
N GLY A 161 25.60 -14.33 -9.36
CA GLY A 161 26.05 -15.52 -8.62
C GLY A 161 26.52 -16.66 -9.51
#